data_AF-A0A433P6J6-F1
#
_entry.id   AF-A0A433P6J6-F1
#
_cell.length_a   1.000
_cell.length_b   1.000
_cell.length_c   1.000
_cell.angle_alpha   90.00
_cell.angle_beta   90.00
_cell.angle_gamma   90.00
#
_symmetry.space_group_name_H-M   'P 1'
#
loop_
_entity.id
_entity.type
_entity.pdbx_description
1 polymer ?
#
loop_
_entity_poly.entity_id
_entity_poly.type
_entity_poly.pdbx_seq_one_letter_code
_entity_poly.pdbx_strand_id
1 'polypeptide(L)'
;MSDTQPLTSPSESSVNRSSAVDLRAAQERAAQIAQAGADKARGFFADFKAFINRGNVIDLAVGVIIGASFGAVTNSAVQDILMPFIGLATGTQFEESLVVIKKGDPPPPYTTRQQAKDAGAITVNYGNFIQQIINFILIALVLFFVIKAYAAFKRRPKAIEPTEKQCDYCAKDVGLKALRCPFCTTWLDKDVKKEEESNQGTKVVVRP
;
A
#
# COMPACT_ATOMS: atom_id res chain seq x y z
N MET A 1 -34.57 82.53 -40.77
CA MET A 1 -34.52 82.02 -39.39
C MET A 1 -35.05 80.59 -39.44
N SER A 2 -34.19 79.57 -39.50
CA SER A 2 -33.71 78.82 -38.32
C SER A 2 -34.91 78.25 -37.55
N ASP A 3 -35.17 76.94 -37.56
CA ASP A 3 -34.33 75.99 -36.84
C ASP A 3 -34.34 74.57 -37.42
N THR A 4 -33.14 74.02 -37.53
CA THR A 4 -32.79 72.60 -37.63
C THR A 4 -33.18 71.85 -36.36
N GLN A 5 -34.09 70.87 -36.46
CA GLN A 5 -34.23 69.80 -35.46
C GLN A 5 -33.42 68.57 -35.89
N PRO A 6 -32.56 67.99 -35.03
CA PRO A 6 -31.82 66.79 -35.37
C PRO A 6 -32.67 65.53 -35.10
N LEU A 7 -32.54 64.56 -36.00
CA LEU A 7 -33.04 63.20 -35.86
C LEU A 7 -32.28 62.49 -34.74
N THR A 8 -32.88 62.38 -33.55
CA THR A 8 -32.36 61.47 -32.51
C THR A 8 -32.93 60.08 -32.74
N SER A 9 -32.06 59.14 -33.07
CA SER A 9 -32.36 57.73 -33.30
C SER A 9 -32.94 57.03 -32.06
N PRO A 10 -33.92 56.12 -32.22
CA PRO A 10 -34.43 55.29 -31.14
C PRO A 10 -33.60 54.00 -31.04
N SER A 11 -32.35 54.04 -30.57
CA SER A 11 -31.56 52.78 -30.53
C SER A 11 -30.48 52.61 -29.44
N GLU A 12 -30.18 53.58 -28.58
CA GLU A 12 -29.11 53.38 -27.58
C GLU A 12 -29.59 52.91 -26.19
N SER A 13 -30.80 53.28 -25.75
CA SER A 13 -31.24 53.01 -24.37
C SER A 13 -31.87 51.62 -24.16
N SER A 14 -32.46 51.03 -25.20
CA SER A 14 -33.05 49.68 -25.15
C SER A 14 -32.02 48.57 -25.33
N VAL A 15 -30.99 48.79 -26.14
CA VAL A 15 -29.91 47.83 -26.43
C VAL A 15 -28.97 47.66 -25.21
N ASN A 16 -28.76 48.72 -24.43
CA ASN A 16 -27.86 48.68 -23.26
C ASN A 16 -28.51 48.02 -22.02
N ARG A 17 -29.85 47.96 -21.96
CA ARG A 17 -30.57 47.21 -20.90
C ARG A 17 -30.61 45.71 -21.17
N SER A 18 -30.78 45.29 -22.41
CA SER A 18 -30.80 43.87 -22.79
C SER A 18 -29.42 43.24 -22.64
N SER A 19 -28.34 43.89 -23.09
CA SER A 19 -26.98 43.39 -22.93
C SER A 19 -26.57 43.21 -21.45
N ALA A 20 -26.97 44.14 -20.56
CA ALA A 20 -26.72 44.01 -19.13
C ALA A 20 -27.52 42.88 -18.46
N VAL A 21 -28.72 42.56 -18.95
CA VAL A 21 -29.53 41.43 -18.50
C VAL A 21 -28.94 40.11 -19.01
N ASP A 22 -28.49 40.07 -20.26
CA ASP A 22 -27.87 38.89 -20.87
C ASP A 22 -26.50 38.56 -20.25
N LEU A 23 -25.70 39.56 -19.90
CA LEU A 23 -24.43 39.35 -19.17
C LEU A 23 -24.66 38.79 -17.77
N ARG A 24 -25.70 39.25 -17.06
CA ARG A 24 -26.06 38.72 -15.72
C ARG A 24 -26.57 37.29 -15.81
N ALA A 25 -27.42 36.98 -16.79
CA ALA A 25 -27.89 35.61 -17.05
C ALA A 25 -26.74 34.66 -17.44
N ALA A 26 -25.76 35.14 -18.20
CA ALA A 26 -24.54 34.39 -18.49
C ALA A 26 -23.66 34.18 -17.24
N GLN A 27 -23.54 35.19 -16.38
CA GLN A 27 -22.83 35.09 -15.09
C GLN A 27 -23.48 34.10 -14.13
N GLU A 28 -24.82 34.08 -14.05
CA GLU A 28 -25.59 33.14 -13.22
C GLU A 28 -25.43 31.69 -13.69
N ARG A 29 -25.45 31.45 -15.01
CA ARG A 29 -25.20 30.12 -15.59
C ARG A 29 -23.76 29.65 -15.35
N ALA A 30 -22.78 30.54 -15.46
CA ALA A 30 -21.39 30.22 -15.15
C ALA A 30 -21.19 29.86 -13.66
N ALA A 31 -21.84 30.59 -12.75
CA ALA A 31 -21.82 30.29 -11.31
C ALA A 31 -22.49 28.94 -10.99
N GLN A 32 -23.60 28.61 -11.66
CA GLN A 32 -24.30 27.32 -11.48
C GLN A 32 -23.47 26.13 -11.98
N ILE A 33 -22.78 26.25 -13.11
CA ILE A 33 -21.89 25.20 -13.64
C ILE A 33 -20.68 24.99 -12.71
N ALA A 34 -20.14 26.08 -12.14
CA ALA A 34 -19.04 26.00 -11.18
C ALA A 34 -19.46 25.32 -9.86
N GLN A 35 -20.65 25.64 -9.35
CA GLN A 35 -21.19 25.02 -8.12
C GLN A 35 -21.54 23.54 -8.33
N ALA A 36 -22.15 23.17 -9.45
CA ALA A 36 -22.43 21.78 -9.79
C ALA A 36 -21.14 20.93 -9.92
N GLY A 37 -20.07 21.52 -10.46
CA GLY A 37 -18.75 20.87 -10.49
C GLY A 37 -18.16 20.65 -9.09
N ALA A 38 -18.30 21.63 -8.19
CA ALA A 38 -17.82 21.54 -6.82
C ALA A 38 -18.58 20.48 -5.99
N ASP A 39 -19.90 20.37 -6.17
CA ASP A 39 -20.71 19.42 -5.42
C ASP A 39 -20.48 17.98 -5.87
N LYS A 40 -20.25 17.76 -7.16
CA LYS A 40 -19.86 16.43 -7.68
C LYS A 40 -18.46 16.01 -7.18
N ALA A 41 -17.52 16.95 -7.10
CA ALA A 41 -16.18 16.70 -6.54
C ALA A 41 -16.25 16.39 -5.04
N ARG A 42 -17.09 17.09 -4.27
CA ARG A 42 -17.35 16.79 -2.85
C ARG A 42 -18.00 15.43 -2.67
N GLY A 43 -18.96 15.07 -3.52
CA GLY A 43 -19.58 13.74 -3.53
C GLY A 43 -18.56 12.63 -3.74
N PHE A 44 -17.73 12.75 -4.78
CA PHE A 44 -16.67 11.78 -5.06
C PHE A 44 -15.66 11.66 -3.89
N PHE A 45 -15.25 12.78 -3.29
CA PHE A 45 -14.33 12.77 -2.15
C PHE A 45 -14.98 12.17 -0.90
N ALA A 46 -16.27 12.39 -0.69
CA ALA A 46 -17.04 11.77 0.39
C ALA A 46 -17.16 10.25 0.19
N ASP A 47 -17.43 9.80 -1.04
CA ASP A 47 -17.51 8.38 -1.40
C ASP A 47 -16.13 7.70 -1.26
N PHE A 48 -15.05 8.37 -1.66
CA PHE A 48 -13.69 7.90 -1.50
C PHE A 48 -13.28 7.80 -0.02
N LYS A 49 -13.63 8.81 0.78
CA LYS A 49 -13.41 8.77 2.23
C LYS A 49 -14.21 7.64 2.88
N ALA A 50 -15.46 7.43 2.47
CA ALA A 50 -16.30 6.34 2.95
C ALA A 50 -15.73 4.95 2.55
N PHE A 51 -15.09 4.85 1.39
CA PHE A 51 -14.39 3.64 0.95
C PHE A 51 -13.14 3.35 1.79
N ILE A 52 -12.29 4.35 2.01
CA ILE A 52 -11.08 4.21 2.84
C ILE A 52 -11.45 3.82 4.28
N ASN A 53 -12.50 4.42 4.83
CA ASN A 53 -12.96 4.16 6.20
C ASN A 53 -13.52 2.73 6.44
N ARG A 54 -13.55 1.85 5.42
CA ARG A 54 -13.96 0.44 5.59
C ARG A 54 -12.99 -0.40 6.44
N GLY A 55 -11.98 0.20 7.07
CA GLY A 55 -11.06 -0.38 8.05
C GLY A 55 -10.05 -1.36 7.44
N ASN A 56 -10.55 -2.45 6.86
CA ASN A 56 -9.76 -3.51 6.23
C ASN A 56 -8.87 -3.03 5.06
N VAL A 57 -9.25 -1.93 4.38
CA VAL A 57 -8.48 -1.38 3.25
C VAL A 57 -7.24 -0.63 3.72
N ILE A 58 -7.33 0.11 4.83
CA ILE A 58 -6.21 0.92 5.35
C ILE A 58 -5.11 0.01 5.87
N ASP A 59 -5.46 -1.00 6.68
CA ASP A 59 -4.48 -1.91 7.26
C ASP A 59 -3.76 -2.74 6.19
N LEU A 60 -4.49 -3.18 5.16
CA LEU A 60 -3.89 -3.83 4.00
C LEU A 60 -2.95 -2.88 3.25
N ALA A 61 -3.39 -1.65 2.97
CA ALA A 61 -2.59 -0.67 2.25
C ALA A 61 -1.30 -0.32 2.99
N VAL A 62 -1.38 -0.09 4.30
CA VAL A 62 -0.21 0.17 5.15
C VAL A 62 0.74 -1.04 5.15
N GLY A 63 0.21 -2.26 5.26
CA GLY A 63 1.02 -3.49 5.19
C GLY A 63 1.78 -3.63 3.86
N VAL A 64 1.13 -3.35 2.73
CA VAL A 64 1.77 -3.42 1.40
C VAL A 64 2.84 -2.35 1.23
N ILE A 65 2.59 -1.10 1.66
CA ILE A 65 3.56 0.00 1.53
C ILE A 65 4.79 -0.25 2.40
N ILE A 66 4.60 -0.68 3.65
CA ILE A 66 5.70 -1.02 4.55
C ILE A 66 6.47 -2.22 3.99
N GLY A 67 5.78 -3.24 3.48
CA GLY A 67 6.41 -4.41 2.87
C GLY A 67 7.27 -4.05 1.65
N ALA A 68 6.75 -3.21 0.75
CA ALA A 68 7.48 -2.74 -0.43
C ALA A 68 8.71 -1.91 -0.05
N SER A 69 8.56 -0.98 0.89
CA SER A 69 9.65 -0.11 1.35
C SER A 69 10.73 -0.91 2.06
N PHE A 70 10.35 -1.87 2.90
CA PHE A 70 11.29 -2.74 3.61
C PHE A 70 12.07 -3.64 2.64
N GLY A 71 11.42 -4.18 1.61
CA GLY A 71 12.09 -4.92 0.53
C GLY A 71 13.12 -4.08 -0.23
N ALA A 72 12.82 -2.80 -0.47
CA ALA A 72 13.77 -1.88 -1.11
C ALA A 72 15.00 -1.62 -0.23
N VAL A 73 14.81 -1.45 1.08
CA VAL A 73 15.91 -1.24 2.04
C VAL A 73 16.80 -2.48 2.14
N THR A 74 16.21 -3.69 2.22
CA THR A 74 17.00 -4.92 2.25
C THR A 74 17.75 -5.16 0.94
N ASN A 75 17.12 -4.83 -0.20
CA ASN A 75 17.79 -4.91 -1.50
C ASN A 75 18.96 -3.94 -1.61
N SER A 76 18.81 -2.67 -1.24
CA SER A 76 19.91 -1.69 -1.22
C SER A 76 21.04 -2.11 -0.26
N ALA A 77 20.72 -2.62 0.93
CA ALA A 77 21.74 -3.13 1.84
C ALA A 77 22.54 -4.30 1.25
N VAL A 78 21.89 -5.21 0.51
CA VAL A 78 22.59 -6.31 -0.15
C VAL A 78 23.41 -5.80 -1.34
N GLN A 79 22.82 -4.98 -2.20
CA GLN A 79 23.43 -4.52 -3.43
C GLN A 79 24.57 -3.52 -3.20
N ASP A 80 24.40 -2.59 -2.26
CA ASP A 80 25.32 -1.47 -2.07
C ASP A 80 26.38 -1.76 -1.00
N ILE A 81 26.09 -2.65 -0.04
CA ILE A 81 27.03 -2.98 1.05
C ILE A 81 27.64 -4.36 0.80
N LEU A 82 26.85 -5.42 0.66
CA LEU A 82 27.39 -6.78 0.59
C LEU A 82 28.05 -7.10 -0.75
N MET A 83 27.46 -6.71 -1.89
CA MET A 83 28.03 -7.06 -3.19
C MET A 83 29.43 -6.47 -3.42
N PRO A 84 29.77 -5.23 -3.04
CA PRO A 84 31.15 -4.74 -3.11
C PRO A 84 32.15 -5.57 -2.31
N PHE A 85 31.78 -6.04 -1.10
CA PHE A 85 32.64 -6.92 -0.31
C PHE A 85 32.83 -8.30 -0.95
N ILE A 86 31.75 -8.86 -1.53
CA ILE A 86 31.80 -10.16 -2.22
C ILE A 86 32.55 -10.03 -3.56
N GLY A 87 32.37 -8.93 -4.27
CA GLY A 87 33.05 -8.62 -5.52
C GLY A 87 34.55 -8.46 -5.32
N LEU A 88 34.98 -7.82 -4.23
CA LEU A 88 36.39 -7.76 -3.85
C LEU A 88 36.97 -9.15 -3.52
N ALA A 89 36.18 -10.03 -2.89
CA ALA A 89 36.61 -11.38 -2.53
C ALA A 89 36.66 -12.35 -3.73
N THR A 90 35.78 -12.18 -4.71
CA THR A 90 35.62 -13.10 -5.85
C THR A 90 36.31 -12.58 -7.13
N GLY A 91 36.71 -11.31 -7.16
CA GLY A 91 37.46 -10.69 -8.26
C GLY A 91 36.68 -10.52 -9.58
N THR A 92 35.42 -10.96 -9.65
CA THR A 92 34.56 -10.86 -10.83
C THR A 92 33.11 -10.61 -10.42
N GLN A 93 32.41 -9.79 -11.20
CA GLN A 93 30.95 -9.62 -11.11
C GLN A 93 30.29 -10.76 -11.88
N PHE A 94 29.57 -11.64 -11.19
CA PHE A 94 28.90 -12.78 -11.82
C PHE A 94 27.93 -12.32 -12.91
N GLU A 95 27.44 -11.08 -12.84
CA GLU A 95 26.60 -10.45 -13.86
C GLU A 95 27.25 -10.48 -15.25
N GLU A 96 28.57 -10.32 -15.38
CA GLU A 96 29.25 -10.20 -16.67
C GLU A 96 29.51 -11.55 -17.34
N SER A 97 29.24 -12.66 -16.65
CA SER A 97 29.37 -13.98 -17.24
C SER A 97 28.25 -14.27 -18.24
N LEU A 98 28.64 -14.26 -19.52
CA LEU A 98 27.78 -14.39 -20.69
C LEU A 98 28.35 -15.43 -21.66
N VAL A 99 27.53 -16.41 -22.05
CA VAL A 99 27.86 -17.33 -23.13
C VAL A 99 27.20 -16.79 -24.41
N VAL A 100 28.03 -16.43 -25.39
CA VAL A 100 27.56 -15.96 -26.69
C VAL A 100 27.17 -17.17 -27.55
N ILE A 101 25.87 -17.37 -27.80
CA ILE A 101 25.38 -18.45 -28.67
C ILE A 101 25.41 -18.01 -30.14
N LYS A 102 25.14 -16.72 -30.42
CA LYS A 102 25.38 -16.10 -31.72
C LYS A 102 26.14 -14.80 -31.53
N LYS A 103 27.26 -14.66 -32.26
CA LYS A 103 28.04 -13.41 -32.31
C LYS A 103 27.18 -12.32 -32.96
N GLY A 104 27.13 -11.16 -32.34
CA GLY A 104 26.58 -9.95 -32.93
C GLY A 104 27.65 -9.21 -33.74
N ASP A 105 27.25 -8.14 -34.41
CA ASP A 105 28.15 -7.19 -35.07
C ASP A 105 28.20 -5.94 -34.17
N PRO A 106 29.34 -5.52 -33.56
CA PRO A 106 30.75 -5.92 -33.76
C PRO A 106 31.21 -7.15 -32.95
N PRO A 107 32.36 -7.77 -33.31
CA PRO A 107 32.85 -9.01 -32.69
C PRO A 107 33.34 -8.86 -31.22
N PRO A 108 33.46 -9.98 -30.47
CA PRO A 108 33.88 -10.01 -29.07
C PRO A 108 35.25 -9.34 -28.83
N PRO A 109 35.54 -8.83 -27.63
CA PRO A 109 34.89 -9.15 -26.35
C PRO A 109 33.76 -8.17 -25.96
N TYR A 110 32.61 -8.72 -25.56
CA TYR A 110 31.60 -7.95 -24.85
C TYR A 110 31.91 -8.07 -23.36
N THR A 111 32.50 -7.03 -22.77
CA THR A 111 32.81 -7.01 -21.33
C THR A 111 31.56 -6.75 -20.50
N THR A 112 30.51 -6.18 -21.09
CA THR A 112 29.29 -5.83 -20.38
C THR A 112 28.04 -6.39 -21.07
N ARG A 113 27.02 -6.70 -20.26
CA ARG A 113 25.69 -7.13 -20.70
C ARG A 113 25.01 -6.16 -21.66
N GLN A 114 25.24 -4.85 -21.47
CA GLN A 114 24.69 -3.81 -22.33
C GLN A 114 25.27 -3.94 -23.75
N GLN A 115 26.60 -4.04 -23.88
CA GLN A 115 27.26 -4.16 -25.18
C GLN A 115 26.85 -5.40 -25.97
N ALA A 116 26.61 -6.53 -25.29
CA ALA A 116 26.12 -7.74 -25.93
C ALA A 116 24.68 -7.59 -26.49
N LYS A 117 23.82 -6.84 -25.79
CA LYS A 117 22.46 -6.54 -26.25
C LYS A 117 22.46 -5.55 -27.41
N ASP A 118 23.31 -4.52 -27.34
CA ASP A 118 23.39 -3.48 -28.35
C ASP A 118 24.01 -3.99 -29.67
N ALA A 119 24.89 -4.98 -29.60
CA ALA A 119 25.45 -5.67 -30.78
C ALA A 119 24.49 -6.69 -31.44
N GLY A 120 23.27 -6.86 -30.91
CA GLY A 120 22.31 -7.87 -31.40
C GLY A 120 22.77 -9.32 -31.19
N ALA A 121 23.75 -9.54 -30.31
CA ALA A 121 24.25 -10.87 -30.00
C ALA A 121 23.23 -11.62 -29.13
N ILE A 122 22.85 -12.83 -29.56
CA ILE A 122 21.99 -13.69 -28.74
C ILE A 122 22.90 -14.39 -27.72
N THR A 123 22.96 -13.83 -26.52
CA THR A 123 23.76 -14.33 -25.40
C THR A 123 22.87 -15.00 -24.35
N VAL A 124 23.22 -16.22 -23.92
CA VAL A 124 22.63 -16.83 -22.73
C VAL A 124 23.42 -16.34 -21.53
N ASN A 125 22.76 -15.51 -20.76
CA ASN A 125 23.40 -14.76 -19.73
C ASN A 125 23.16 -15.37 -18.34
N TYR A 126 23.74 -16.55 -18.10
CA TYR A 126 23.61 -17.36 -16.88
C TYR A 126 24.09 -16.62 -15.62
N GLY A 127 25.01 -15.67 -15.75
CA GLY A 127 25.55 -14.88 -14.65
C GLY A 127 24.52 -14.17 -13.76
N ASN A 128 23.54 -13.52 -14.37
CA ASN A 128 22.46 -12.80 -13.70
C ASN A 128 21.52 -13.77 -13.02
N PHE A 129 21.30 -14.96 -13.57
CA PHE A 129 20.47 -15.94 -12.89
C PHE A 129 21.12 -16.38 -11.57
N ILE A 130 22.42 -16.68 -11.60
CA ILE A 130 23.20 -17.01 -10.40
C ILE A 130 23.25 -15.81 -9.45
N GLN A 131 23.43 -14.60 -9.98
CA GLN A 131 23.40 -13.38 -9.18
C GLN A 131 22.05 -13.17 -8.48
N GLN A 132 20.92 -13.38 -9.16
CA GLN A 132 19.59 -13.26 -8.54
C GLN A 132 19.38 -14.31 -7.45
N ILE A 133 19.90 -15.54 -7.62
CA ILE A 133 19.88 -16.57 -6.56
C ILE A 133 20.73 -16.12 -5.35
N ILE A 134 21.93 -15.60 -5.59
CA ILE A 134 22.80 -15.08 -4.53
C ILE A 134 22.10 -13.94 -3.79
N ASN A 135 21.52 -12.97 -4.52
CA ASN A 135 20.77 -11.86 -3.92
C ASN A 135 19.59 -12.36 -3.08
N PHE A 136 18.84 -13.35 -3.55
CA PHE A 136 17.74 -13.95 -2.78
C PHE A 136 18.22 -14.55 -1.45
N ILE A 137 19.31 -15.33 -1.49
CA ILE A 137 19.91 -15.93 -0.29
C ILE A 137 20.44 -14.85 0.66
N LEU A 138 21.10 -13.82 0.13
CA LEU A 138 21.63 -12.71 0.93
C LEU A 138 20.52 -11.88 1.58
N ILE A 139 19.45 -11.56 0.87
CA ILE A 139 18.29 -10.84 1.45
C ILE A 139 17.67 -11.67 2.58
N ALA A 140 17.49 -12.98 2.38
CA ALA A 140 16.99 -13.87 3.42
C ALA A 140 17.91 -13.90 4.66
N LEU A 141 19.22 -13.95 4.45
CA LEU A 141 20.22 -13.94 5.52
C LEU A 141 20.25 -12.59 6.25
N VAL A 142 20.24 -11.47 5.54
CA VAL A 142 20.15 -10.13 6.15
C VAL A 142 18.86 -9.99 6.96
N LEU A 143 17.72 -10.43 6.42
CA LEU A 143 16.45 -10.38 7.14
C LEU A 143 16.48 -11.20 8.43
N PHE A 144 17.09 -12.40 8.39
CA PHE A 144 17.31 -13.22 9.57
C PHE A 144 18.15 -12.49 10.63
N PHE A 145 19.26 -11.86 10.23
CA PHE A 145 20.09 -11.08 11.15
C PHE A 145 19.37 -9.86 11.71
N VAL A 146 18.57 -9.15 10.91
CA VAL A 146 17.77 -8.00 11.36
C VAL A 146 16.73 -8.42 12.38
N ILE A 147 15.97 -9.50 12.11
CA ILE A 147 14.96 -10.01 13.04
C ILE A 147 15.64 -10.49 14.33
N LYS A 148 16.76 -11.20 14.23
CA LYS A 148 17.52 -11.68 15.39
C LYS A 148 18.11 -10.53 16.20
N ALA A 149 18.68 -9.52 15.54
CA ALA A 149 19.18 -8.32 16.20
C ALA A 149 18.04 -7.60 16.90
N TYR A 150 16.93 -7.34 16.21
CA TYR A 150 15.75 -6.73 16.82
C TYR A 150 15.23 -7.52 18.02
N ALA A 151 15.15 -8.85 17.91
CA ALA A 151 14.76 -9.73 19.02
C ALA A 151 15.78 -9.73 20.18
N ALA A 152 17.06 -9.57 19.90
CA ALA A 152 18.10 -9.45 20.92
C ALA A 152 18.09 -8.08 21.61
N PHE A 153 17.82 -6.99 20.87
CA PHE A 153 17.71 -5.63 21.40
C PHE A 153 16.40 -5.39 22.14
N LYS A 154 15.29 -6.05 21.75
CA LYS A 154 14.08 -6.10 22.57
C LYS A 154 14.33 -7.02 23.77
N ARG A 155 14.66 -6.43 24.93
CA ARG A 155 14.50 -7.09 26.23
C ARG A 155 13.02 -7.45 26.40
N ARG A 156 12.62 -8.66 26.00
CA ARG A 156 11.26 -9.23 26.08
C ARG A 156 10.21 -8.26 26.65
N PRO A 157 9.71 -7.26 25.90
CA PRO A 157 8.40 -6.73 26.26
C PRO A 157 7.48 -7.93 26.07
N LYS A 158 6.79 -8.34 27.15
CA LYS A 158 5.78 -9.40 27.11
C LYS A 158 5.02 -9.21 25.80
N ALA A 159 5.08 -10.23 24.94
CA ALA A 159 4.29 -10.23 23.72
C ALA A 159 2.89 -9.78 24.12
N ILE A 160 2.29 -8.88 23.34
CA ILE A 160 0.92 -8.43 23.57
C ILE A 160 0.08 -9.68 23.32
N GLU A 161 -0.01 -10.54 24.32
CA GLU A 161 -0.94 -11.64 24.35
C GLU A 161 -2.31 -10.97 24.29
N PRO A 162 -3.18 -11.37 23.34
CA PRO A 162 -4.48 -10.75 23.18
C PRO A 162 -5.16 -10.79 24.54
N THR A 163 -5.28 -9.64 25.21
CA THR A 163 -5.71 -9.58 26.62
C THR A 163 -7.20 -9.93 26.75
N GLU A 164 -7.88 -10.08 25.60
CA GLU A 164 -9.31 -10.23 25.46
C GLU A 164 -9.65 -11.47 24.60
N LYS A 165 -10.66 -12.20 25.04
CA LYS A 165 -11.37 -13.26 24.32
C LYS A 165 -12.75 -12.74 23.96
N GLN A 166 -13.21 -13.02 22.74
CA GLN A 166 -14.59 -12.75 22.37
C GLN A 166 -15.51 -13.76 23.06
N CYS A 167 -16.61 -13.29 23.64
CA CYS A 167 -17.62 -14.16 24.25
C CYS A 167 -18.55 -14.75 23.19
N ASP A 168 -18.67 -16.08 23.12
CA ASP A 168 -19.52 -16.79 22.13
C ASP A 168 -21.02 -16.40 22.20
N TYR A 169 -21.51 -15.97 23.36
CA TYR A 169 -22.92 -15.68 23.57
C TYR A 169 -23.30 -14.22 23.27
N CYS A 170 -22.43 -13.27 23.61
CA CYS A 170 -22.74 -11.85 23.48
C CYS A 170 -21.81 -11.09 22.52
N ALA A 171 -20.84 -11.76 21.91
CA ALA A 171 -19.87 -11.25 20.95
C ALA A 171 -19.03 -10.05 21.42
N LYS A 172 -19.08 -9.72 22.72
CA LYS A 172 -18.28 -8.65 23.34
C LYS A 172 -16.92 -9.17 23.80
N ASP A 173 -15.95 -8.27 23.82
CA ASP A 173 -14.59 -8.55 24.26
C ASP A 173 -14.52 -8.61 25.80
N VAL A 174 -13.97 -9.70 26.31
CA VAL A 174 -13.87 -9.98 27.74
C VAL A 174 -12.44 -10.44 28.06
N GLY A 175 -11.87 -10.04 29.18
CA GLY A 175 -10.51 -10.45 29.56
C GLY A 175 -10.28 -11.97 29.51
N LEU A 176 -9.11 -12.42 29.05
CA LEU A 176 -8.75 -13.84 28.87
C LEU A 176 -9.07 -14.72 30.10
N LYS A 177 -8.86 -14.18 31.30
CA LYS A 177 -9.02 -14.88 32.58
C LYS A 177 -10.41 -14.76 33.22
N ALA A 178 -11.35 -14.06 32.58
CA ALA A 178 -12.69 -13.91 33.15
C ALA A 178 -13.45 -15.23 33.10
N LEU A 179 -13.90 -15.71 34.27
CA LEU A 179 -14.77 -16.89 34.42
C LEU A 179 -16.24 -16.59 34.08
N ARG A 180 -16.66 -15.32 34.30
CA ARG A 180 -17.98 -14.82 33.94
C ARG A 180 -17.87 -13.60 33.03
N CYS A 181 -18.74 -13.55 32.03
CA CYS A 181 -18.86 -12.37 31.18
C CYS A 181 -19.59 -11.25 31.95
N PRO A 182 -19.02 -10.02 32.05
CA PRO A 182 -19.67 -8.90 32.73
C PRO A 182 -20.91 -8.38 31.98
N PHE A 183 -21.05 -8.68 30.68
CA PHE A 183 -22.16 -8.17 29.86
C PHE A 183 -23.36 -9.09 29.80
N CYS A 184 -23.16 -10.41 29.71
CA CYS A 184 -24.24 -11.39 29.62
C CYS A 184 -24.36 -12.29 30.85
N THR A 185 -23.49 -12.15 31.84
CA THR A 185 -23.43 -12.94 33.09
C THR A 185 -23.25 -14.45 32.90
N THR A 186 -23.15 -14.93 31.66
CA THR A 186 -22.91 -16.32 31.30
C THR A 186 -21.51 -16.75 31.74
N TRP A 187 -21.41 -18.01 32.16
CA TRP A 187 -20.15 -18.67 32.44
C TRP A 187 -19.38 -18.92 31.13
N LEU A 188 -18.11 -18.53 31.11
CA LEU A 188 -17.22 -18.64 29.96
C LEU A 188 -16.07 -19.61 30.27
N ASP A 189 -16.43 -20.76 30.84
CA ASP A 189 -15.52 -21.86 31.17
C ASP A 189 -14.95 -22.42 29.86
N LYS A 190 -13.69 -22.08 29.60
CA LYS A 190 -12.95 -22.56 28.43
C LYS A 190 -12.45 -24.00 28.59
N ASP A 191 -12.68 -24.62 29.74
CA ASP A 191 -12.02 -25.87 30.14
C ASP A 191 -12.88 -27.12 29.87
N VAL A 192 -14.17 -26.98 29.57
CA VAL A 192 -15.08 -28.14 29.39
C VAL A 192 -14.92 -28.80 28.01
N LYS A 193 -14.50 -28.06 26.96
CA LYS A 193 -14.47 -28.59 25.59
C LYS A 193 -13.27 -29.51 25.26
N LYS A 194 -12.39 -29.85 26.21
CA LYS A 194 -11.29 -30.82 25.98
C LYS A 194 -11.47 -32.17 26.67
N GLU A 195 -12.43 -32.33 27.58
CA GLU A 195 -12.58 -33.58 28.36
C GLU A 195 -13.87 -34.37 28.04
N GLU A 196 -14.83 -33.80 27.30
CA GLU A 196 -16.15 -34.44 27.10
C GLU A 196 -16.21 -35.58 26.07
N GLU A 197 -15.14 -35.88 25.32
CA GLU A 197 -15.13 -37.07 24.44
C GLU A 197 -14.72 -38.38 25.14
N SER A 198 -14.29 -38.36 26.42
CA SER A 198 -13.70 -39.56 27.05
C SER A 198 -14.49 -40.20 28.20
N ASN A 199 -15.48 -39.58 28.82
CA ASN A 199 -16.16 -40.30 29.92
C ASN A 199 -17.58 -39.82 30.20
N GLN A 200 -18.52 -40.77 30.06
CA GLN A 200 -19.88 -40.66 30.55
C GLN A 200 -19.87 -40.40 32.06
N GLY A 201 -20.48 -39.28 32.47
CA GLY A 201 -20.82 -39.01 33.87
C GLY A 201 -20.11 -37.80 34.49
N THR A 202 -20.29 -36.60 33.95
CA THR A 202 -19.76 -35.39 34.58
C THR A 202 -20.79 -34.73 35.47
N LYS A 203 -20.54 -34.82 36.78
CA LYS A 203 -21.17 -34.06 37.86
C LYS A 203 -21.11 -32.56 37.52
N VAL A 204 -22.26 -31.91 37.39
CA VAL A 204 -22.35 -30.45 37.28
C VAL A 204 -21.71 -29.85 38.54
N VAL A 205 -20.51 -29.29 38.38
CA VAL A 205 -19.84 -28.55 39.46
C VAL A 205 -20.56 -27.23 39.62
N VAL A 206 -21.54 -27.18 40.52
CA VAL A 206 -22.10 -25.92 41.02
C VAL A 206 -21.05 -25.32 41.95
N ARG A 207 -20.22 -24.42 41.42
CA ARG A 207 -19.38 -23.53 42.24
C ARG A 207 -20.22 -22.34 42.74
N PRO A 208 -19.91 -21.82 43.94
CA PRO A 208 -20.81 -21.02 44.79
C PRO A 208 -21.39 -19.77 44.12
#